data_AF-A0A4P7ID86-F1
#
_entry.id   AF-A0A4P7ID86-F1
#
_cell.length_a   1.000
_cell.length_b   1.000
_cell.length_c   1.000
_cell.angle_alpha   90.00
_cell.angle_beta   90.00
_cell.angle_gamma   90.00
#
_symmetry.space_group_name_H-M   'P 1'
#
loop_
_entity.id
_entity.type
_entity.pdbx_description
1 polymer ?
#
loop_
_entity_poly.entity_id
_entity_poly.type
_entity_poly.pdbx_seq_one_letter_code
_entity_poly.pdbx_strand_id
1 'polypeptide(L)'
;MSFDLTPLFGFSFLGILTFTMAGGLLALHLKNRVPGLGVLDGLRAVAYLTQYDAALEYHGLRSRERRARVDELRANLAESAADGGVAAAIHRLGPPRVLASEVAGARMVPSWSRGTLWLAIAVGVAALVLATSTSAFLAGVDSVASGGDATWSTLFVTMTASTAPSGSSTFAVELQLVALVLLLVPFLLGARVWRLRAGNRSDRVSNRSH
;
A
#
# COMPACT_ATOMS: atom_id res chain seq x y z
N MET A 1 41.62 0.19 9.20
CA MET A 1 40.39 -0.20 9.92
C MET A 1 39.23 -0.09 8.94
N SER A 2 38.85 -1.20 8.31
CA SER A 2 37.71 -1.26 7.39
C SER A 2 36.47 -1.67 8.19
N PHE A 3 35.47 -0.79 8.26
CA PHE A 3 34.20 -1.11 8.88
C PHE A 3 33.34 -1.90 7.88
N ASP A 4 33.03 -3.14 8.24
CA ASP A 4 32.11 -3.98 7.49
C ASP A 4 30.67 -3.56 7.84
N LEU A 5 30.05 -2.79 6.94
CA LEU A 5 28.67 -2.29 7.10
C LEU A 5 27.63 -3.21 6.43
N THR A 6 28.06 -4.31 5.82
CA THR A 6 27.21 -5.26 5.09
C THR A 6 26.05 -5.84 5.94
N PRO A 7 26.21 -6.15 7.25
CA PRO A 7 25.09 -6.63 8.05
C PRO A 7 24.10 -5.53 8.48
N LEU A 8 24.51 -4.25 8.48
CA LEU A 8 23.67 -3.14 8.91
C LEU A 8 22.67 -2.70 7.84
N PHE A 9 23.01 -2.78 6.56
CA PHE A 9 22.11 -2.34 5.49
C PHE A 9 20.99 -3.34 5.17
N GLY A 10 21.25 -4.64 5.26
CA GLY A 10 20.26 -5.68 4.92
C GLY A 10 19.12 -5.82 5.94
N PHE A 11 19.44 -5.81 7.24
CA PHE A 11 18.44 -6.02 8.29
C PHE A 11 17.69 -4.75 8.68
N SER A 12 18.33 -3.58 8.63
CA SER A 12 17.70 -2.32 9.02
C SER A 12 16.67 -1.84 7.98
N PHE A 13 16.94 -1.99 6.69
CA PHE A 13 16.03 -1.50 5.65
C PHE A 13 14.78 -2.37 5.55
N LEU A 14 14.94 -3.70 5.63
CA LEU A 14 13.80 -4.61 5.68
C LEU A 14 12.97 -4.35 6.94
N GLY A 15 13.61 -4.29 8.11
CA GLY A 15 12.94 -4.05 9.39
C GLY A 15 12.14 -2.74 9.40
N ILE A 16 12.70 -1.64 8.89
CA ILE A 16 11.99 -0.35 8.81
C ILE A 16 10.77 -0.46 7.90
N LEU A 17 10.88 -1.14 6.75
CA LEU A 17 9.81 -1.28 5.78
C LEU A 17 8.67 -2.18 6.29
N THR A 18 8.98 -3.33 6.89
CA THR A 18 7.96 -4.20 7.51
C THR A 18 7.30 -3.49 8.69
N PHE A 19 8.07 -2.74 9.49
CA PHE A 19 7.53 -1.99 10.62
C PHE A 19 6.61 -0.85 10.17
N THR A 20 6.90 -0.17 9.05
CA THR A 20 6.01 0.86 8.50
C THR A 20 4.74 0.27 7.88
N MET A 21 4.84 -0.87 7.19
CA MET A 21 3.68 -1.58 6.63
C MET A 21 2.77 -2.15 7.71
N ALA A 22 3.35 -2.93 8.64
CA ALA A 22 2.62 -3.51 9.76
C ALA A 22 2.10 -2.42 10.70
N GLY A 23 2.90 -1.39 10.97
CA GLY A 23 2.52 -0.24 11.76
C GLY A 23 1.40 0.57 11.12
N GLY A 24 1.38 0.74 9.79
CA GLY A 24 0.31 1.42 9.06
C GLY A 24 -1.02 0.66 9.14
N LEU A 25 -0.99 -0.66 8.92
CA LEU A 25 -2.17 -1.52 9.05
C LEU A 25 -2.67 -1.59 10.50
N LEU A 26 -1.75 -1.72 11.46
CA LEU A 26 -2.07 -1.74 12.89
C LEU A 26 -2.61 -0.39 13.37
N ALA A 27 -2.04 0.73 12.91
CA ALA A 27 -2.53 2.07 13.24
C ALA A 27 -3.91 2.33 12.65
N LEU A 28 -4.18 1.86 11.42
CA LEU A 28 -5.53 1.90 10.83
C LEU A 28 -6.52 1.04 11.62
N HIS A 29 -6.09 -0.13 12.09
CA HIS A 29 -6.90 -1.03 12.90
C HIS A 29 -7.20 -0.44 14.29
N LEU A 30 -6.21 0.14 14.96
CA LEU A 30 -6.35 0.76 16.28
C LEU A 30 -7.18 2.05 16.22
N LYS A 31 -7.01 2.86 15.17
CA LYS A 31 -7.74 4.12 15.00
C LYS A 31 -9.25 3.93 14.82
N ASN A 32 -9.69 2.78 14.29
CA ASN A 32 -11.08 2.53 13.95
C ASN A 32 -11.81 1.56 14.89
N ARG A 33 -11.23 1.19 16.05
CA ARG A 33 -11.97 0.38 17.01
C ARG A 33 -13.16 1.15 17.56
N VAL A 34 -14.35 0.58 17.40
CA VAL A 34 -15.56 1.03 18.07
C VAL A 34 -15.57 0.36 19.47
N PRO A 35 -15.54 1.14 20.56
CA PRO A 35 -15.58 0.57 21.91
C PRO A 35 -16.89 -0.19 22.14
N GLY A 36 -16.83 -1.32 22.85
CA GLY A 36 -18.02 -2.07 23.28
C GLY A 36 -18.54 -3.16 22.33
N LEU A 37 -17.93 -3.34 21.15
CA LEU A 37 -18.32 -4.40 20.21
C LEU A 37 -17.46 -5.67 20.35
N GLY A 38 -18.08 -6.83 20.11
CA GLY A 38 -17.37 -8.10 19.97
C GLY A 38 -16.37 -8.05 18.81
N VAL A 39 -15.28 -8.84 18.88
CA VAL A 39 -14.15 -8.77 17.93
C VAL A 39 -14.61 -8.89 16.46
N LEU A 40 -15.50 -9.84 16.17
CA LEU A 40 -16.00 -10.06 14.80
C LEU A 40 -16.85 -8.89 14.30
N ASP A 41 -17.68 -8.32 15.17
CA ASP A 41 -18.54 -7.17 14.82
C ASP A 41 -17.72 -5.89 14.68
N GLY A 42 -16.69 -5.72 15.52
CA GLY A 42 -15.69 -4.67 15.34
C GLY A 42 -14.98 -4.77 13.99
N LEU A 43 -14.57 -5.99 13.57
CA LEU A 43 -13.95 -6.19 12.25
C LEU A 43 -14.91 -5.86 11.10
N ARG A 44 -16.19 -6.24 11.21
CA ARG A 44 -17.21 -5.89 10.20
C ARG A 44 -17.43 -4.39 10.12
N ALA A 45 -17.55 -3.70 11.26
CA ALA A 45 -17.69 -2.25 11.32
C ALA A 45 -16.46 -1.55 10.70
N VAL A 46 -15.25 -1.98 11.05
CA VAL A 46 -14.01 -1.44 10.47
C VAL A 46 -13.95 -1.66 8.96
N ALA A 47 -14.28 -2.86 8.47
CA ALA A 47 -14.31 -3.14 7.04
C ALA A 47 -15.31 -2.25 6.30
N TYR A 48 -16.51 -2.05 6.86
CA TYR A 48 -17.54 -1.19 6.27
C TYR A 48 -17.10 0.28 6.23
N LEU A 49 -16.63 0.83 7.36
CA LEU A 49 -16.15 2.22 7.43
C LEU A 49 -14.95 2.46 6.51
N THR A 50 -14.04 1.48 6.39
CA THR A 50 -12.90 1.58 5.45
C THR A 50 -13.38 1.61 4.00
N GLN A 51 -14.37 0.80 3.64
CA GLN A 51 -14.96 0.83 2.30
C GLN A 51 -15.69 2.15 2.02
N TYR A 52 -16.40 2.70 3.01
CA TYR A 52 -17.10 3.99 2.92
C TYR A 52 -16.12 5.17 2.79
N ASP A 53 -15.12 5.26 3.67
CA ASP A 53 -14.08 6.30 3.63
C ASP A 53 -13.35 6.35 2.28
N ALA A 54 -13.10 5.17 1.73
CA ALA A 54 -12.42 5.01 0.46
C ALA A 54 -13.37 5.22 -0.74
N ALA A 55 -14.69 5.11 -0.55
CA ALA A 55 -15.69 5.53 -1.54
C ALA A 55 -15.82 7.07 -1.55
N LEU A 56 -15.87 7.72 -0.39
CA LEU A 56 -15.88 9.19 -0.28
C LEU A 56 -14.63 9.83 -0.93
N GLU A 57 -13.47 9.19 -0.81
CA GLU A 57 -12.26 9.65 -1.52
C GLU A 57 -12.44 9.58 -3.04
N TYR A 58 -13.07 8.51 -3.54
CA TYR A 58 -13.38 8.41 -4.96
C TYR A 58 -14.35 9.49 -5.41
N HIS A 59 -15.18 10.05 -4.54
CA HIS A 59 -16.04 11.17 -4.88
C HIS A 59 -15.38 12.54 -4.68
N GLY A 60 -14.11 12.56 -4.25
CA GLY A 60 -13.29 13.77 -4.20
C GLY A 60 -13.44 14.61 -2.95
N LEU A 61 -14.04 14.06 -1.88
CA LEU A 61 -14.11 14.78 -0.61
C LEU A 61 -12.70 15.01 -0.05
N ARG A 62 -12.51 16.17 0.58
CA ARG A 62 -11.23 16.52 1.22
C ARG A 62 -11.03 15.64 2.45
N SER A 63 -9.79 15.41 2.85
CA SER A 63 -9.49 14.51 3.99
C SER A 63 -10.18 14.93 5.30
N ARG A 64 -10.43 16.22 5.53
CA ARG A 64 -11.14 16.69 6.75
C ARG A 64 -12.62 16.33 6.70
N GLU A 65 -13.29 16.61 5.57
CA GLU A 65 -14.71 16.28 5.35
C GLU A 65 -14.93 14.77 5.42
N ARG A 66 -14.06 13.97 4.79
CA ARG A 66 -14.11 12.51 4.88
C ARG A 66 -14.08 12.02 6.32
N ARG A 67 -13.14 12.51 7.12
CA ARG A 67 -13.03 12.14 8.53
C ARG A 67 -14.31 12.48 9.29
N ALA A 68 -14.84 13.70 9.12
CA ALA A 68 -16.09 14.09 9.76
C ALA A 68 -17.26 13.15 9.39
N ARG A 69 -17.40 12.79 8.11
CA ARG A 69 -18.45 11.87 7.64
C ARG A 69 -18.26 10.43 8.14
N VAL A 70 -17.02 9.98 8.24
CA VAL A 70 -16.70 8.64 8.78
C VAL A 70 -16.95 8.61 10.28
N ASP A 71 -16.63 9.69 11.00
CA ASP A 71 -16.86 9.79 12.44
C ASP A 71 -18.37 9.87 12.76
N GLU A 72 -19.14 10.62 11.97
CA GLU A 72 -20.61 10.66 12.02
C GLU A 72 -21.21 9.26 11.77
N LEU A 73 -20.80 8.57 10.70
CA LEU A 73 -21.26 7.23 10.41
C LEU A 73 -20.85 6.22 11.49
N ARG A 74 -19.67 6.39 12.10
CA ARG A 74 -19.21 5.54 13.21
C ARG A 74 -20.12 5.70 14.42
N ALA A 75 -20.50 6.93 14.77
CA ALA A 75 -21.42 7.20 15.88
C ALA A 75 -22.79 6.58 15.61
N ASN A 76 -23.36 6.82 14.42
CA ASN A 76 -24.67 6.27 14.03
C ASN A 76 -24.68 4.73 13.99
N LEU A 77 -23.56 4.12 13.54
CA LEU A 77 -23.41 2.67 13.52
C LEU A 77 -23.33 2.09 14.94
N ALA A 78 -22.63 2.77 15.87
CA ALA A 78 -22.54 2.35 17.26
C ALA A 78 -23.90 2.42 17.97
N GLU A 79 -24.66 3.50 17.74
CA GLU A 79 -26.03 3.67 18.24
C GLU A 79 -26.96 2.59 17.66
N SER A 80 -26.97 2.42 16.34
CA SER A 80 -27.83 1.42 15.67
C SER A 80 -27.47 -0.03 16.04
N ALA A 81 -26.20 -0.29 16.39
CA ALA A 81 -25.76 -1.60 16.82
C ALA A 81 -26.24 -1.96 18.23
N ALA A 82 -26.61 -0.99 19.07
CA ALA A 82 -27.16 -1.26 20.40
C ALA A 82 -28.51 -2.02 20.33
N ASP A 83 -29.32 -1.75 19.30
CA ASP A 83 -30.67 -2.31 19.18
C ASP A 83 -30.73 -3.67 18.45
N GLY A 84 -29.71 -4.03 17.68
CA GLY A 84 -29.77 -5.24 16.83
C GLY A 84 -28.42 -5.77 16.34
N GLY A 85 -27.32 -5.29 16.91
CA GLY A 85 -25.96 -5.65 16.50
C GLY A 85 -25.50 -5.01 15.18
N VAL A 86 -24.20 -5.09 14.93
CA VAL A 86 -23.55 -4.42 13.79
C VAL A 86 -24.01 -4.96 12.45
N ALA A 87 -24.25 -6.27 12.34
CA ALA A 87 -24.66 -6.88 11.08
C ALA A 87 -26.01 -6.35 10.59
N ALA A 88 -27.00 -6.23 11.50
CA ALA A 88 -28.31 -5.67 11.18
C ALA A 88 -28.20 -4.18 10.84
N ALA A 89 -27.41 -3.42 11.58
CA ALA A 89 -27.17 -2.01 11.31
C ALA A 89 -26.53 -1.77 9.93
N ILE A 90 -25.49 -2.53 9.58
CA ILE A 90 -24.85 -2.48 8.24
C ILE A 90 -25.86 -2.86 7.15
N HIS A 91 -26.70 -3.87 7.37
CA HIS A 91 -27.71 -4.27 6.39
C HIS A 91 -28.73 -3.16 6.12
N ARG A 92 -29.15 -2.42 7.15
CA ARG A 92 -30.05 -1.26 7.04
C ARG A 92 -29.40 -0.09 6.29
N LEU A 93 -28.12 0.16 6.53
CA LEU A 93 -27.36 1.21 5.83
C LEU A 93 -27.14 0.90 4.35
N GLY A 94 -27.14 -0.38 3.98
CA GLY A 94 -26.94 -0.81 2.61
C GLY A 94 -25.49 -0.68 2.12
N PRO A 95 -25.25 -0.73 0.80
CA PRO A 95 -23.91 -0.74 0.24
C PRO A 95 -23.17 0.60 0.47
N PRO A 96 -21.90 0.59 0.95
CA PRO A 96 -21.19 1.82 1.33
C PRO A 96 -20.93 2.75 0.14
N ARG A 97 -20.91 2.22 -1.08
CA ARG A 97 -20.75 3.02 -2.30
C ARG A 97 -22.00 3.84 -2.64
N VAL A 98 -23.17 3.29 -2.38
CA VAL A 98 -24.45 3.98 -2.62
C VAL A 98 -24.56 5.13 -1.62
N LEU A 99 -24.35 4.84 -0.34
CA LEU A 99 -24.32 5.84 0.72
C LEU A 99 -23.31 6.97 0.44
N ALA A 100 -22.09 6.62 -0.01
CA ALA A 100 -21.09 7.62 -0.37
C ALA A 100 -21.53 8.49 -1.56
N SER A 101 -22.19 7.91 -2.56
CA SER A 101 -22.69 8.65 -3.73
C SER A 101 -23.85 9.58 -3.39
N GLU A 102 -24.69 9.22 -2.40
CA GLU A 102 -25.75 10.07 -1.90
C GLU A 102 -25.19 11.28 -1.15
N VAL A 103 -24.11 11.09 -0.37
CA VAL A 103 -23.46 12.15 0.39
C VAL A 103 -22.59 13.06 -0.49
N ALA A 104 -21.92 12.51 -1.49
CA ALA A 104 -20.87 13.21 -2.25
C ALA A 104 -21.24 13.53 -3.70
N GLY A 105 -22.36 13.00 -4.20
CA GLY A 105 -22.77 13.09 -5.59
C GLY A 105 -22.12 12.03 -6.50
N ALA A 106 -22.51 12.00 -7.77
CA ALA A 106 -22.14 10.93 -8.71
C ALA A 106 -20.71 11.04 -9.29
N ARG A 107 -20.04 12.19 -9.15
CA ARG A 107 -18.73 12.42 -9.78
C ARG A 107 -17.66 11.59 -9.10
N MET A 108 -16.83 10.90 -9.90
CA MET A 108 -15.66 10.15 -9.39
C MET A 108 -14.34 10.79 -9.82
N VAL A 109 -13.36 10.81 -8.92
CA VAL A 109 -12.00 11.32 -9.11
C VAL A 109 -10.94 10.23 -8.82
N PRO A 110 -9.69 10.38 -9.29
CA PRO A 110 -8.59 9.51 -8.93
C PRO A 110 -8.26 9.55 -7.44
N SER A 111 -7.85 8.42 -6.88
CA SER A 111 -7.52 8.27 -5.45
C SER A 111 -6.01 8.13 -5.29
N TRP A 112 -5.33 9.24 -5.04
CA TRP A 112 -3.88 9.26 -4.84
C TRP A 112 -3.46 8.43 -3.62
N SER A 113 -4.28 8.38 -2.56
CA SER A 113 -3.98 7.61 -1.36
C SER A 113 -3.86 6.11 -1.67
N ARG A 114 -4.77 5.58 -2.51
CA ARG A 114 -4.72 4.19 -2.97
C ARG A 114 -3.53 3.94 -3.87
N GLY A 115 -3.18 4.90 -4.74
CA GLY A 115 -1.94 4.83 -5.51
C GLY A 115 -0.74 4.60 -4.59
N THR A 116 -0.60 5.44 -3.56
CA THR A 116 0.50 5.34 -2.57
C THR A 116 0.45 4.01 -1.81
N LEU A 117 -0.73 3.52 -1.43
CA LEU A 117 -0.88 2.22 -0.77
C LEU A 117 -0.39 1.09 -1.66
N TRP A 118 -0.82 1.04 -2.93
CA TRP A 118 -0.38 0.02 -3.88
C TRP A 118 1.10 0.10 -4.20
N LEU A 119 1.66 1.31 -4.30
CA LEU A 119 3.10 1.52 -4.42
C LEU A 119 3.83 0.95 -3.21
N ALA A 120 3.37 1.26 -2.00
CA ALA A 120 3.99 0.76 -0.78
C ALA A 120 3.96 -0.77 -0.71
N ILE A 121 2.83 -1.41 -1.09
CA ILE A 121 2.73 -2.87 -1.18
C ILE A 121 3.75 -3.42 -2.17
N ALA A 122 3.85 -2.83 -3.36
CA ALA A 122 4.77 -3.27 -4.39
C ALA A 122 6.24 -3.13 -3.99
N VAL A 123 6.60 -2.00 -3.34
CA VAL A 123 7.93 -1.79 -2.76
C VAL A 123 8.21 -2.83 -1.67
N GLY A 124 7.22 -3.13 -0.82
CA GLY A 124 7.29 -4.20 0.18
C GLY A 124 7.63 -5.57 -0.41
N VAL A 125 6.89 -5.97 -1.46
CA VAL A 125 7.12 -7.23 -2.17
C VAL A 125 8.48 -7.24 -2.86
N ALA A 126 8.85 -6.15 -3.55
CA ALA A 126 10.13 -6.05 -4.23
C ALA A 126 11.32 -6.13 -3.25
N ALA A 127 11.22 -5.47 -2.09
CA ALA A 127 12.23 -5.56 -1.05
C ALA A 127 12.37 -6.98 -0.49
N LEU A 128 11.26 -7.69 -0.27
CA LEU A 128 11.28 -9.09 0.17
C LEU A 128 11.97 -9.99 -0.85
N VAL A 129 11.61 -9.88 -2.13
CA VAL A 129 12.22 -10.64 -3.23
C VAL A 129 13.72 -10.32 -3.35
N LEU A 130 14.08 -9.05 -3.24
CA LEU A 130 15.48 -8.63 -3.32
C LEU A 130 16.30 -9.22 -2.17
N ALA A 131 15.75 -9.20 -0.95
CA ALA A 131 16.41 -9.75 0.22
C ALA A 131 16.63 -11.26 0.13
N THR A 132 15.60 -12.02 -0.26
CA THR A 132 15.72 -13.48 -0.43
C THR A 132 16.67 -13.84 -1.57
N SER A 133 16.63 -13.09 -2.68
CA SER A 133 17.55 -13.28 -3.81
C SER A 133 18.99 -12.99 -3.41
N THR A 134 19.22 -11.91 -2.66
CA THR A 134 20.54 -11.53 -2.14
C THR A 134 21.08 -12.61 -1.21
N SER A 135 20.27 -13.11 -0.27
CA SER A 135 20.71 -14.18 0.64
C SER A 135 21.04 -15.47 -0.11
N ALA A 136 20.26 -15.84 -1.13
CA ALA A 136 20.52 -17.02 -1.93
C ALA A 136 21.79 -16.86 -2.79
N PHE A 137 22.00 -15.68 -3.36
CA PHE A 137 23.19 -15.36 -4.13
C PHE A 137 24.46 -15.43 -3.26
N LEU A 138 24.45 -14.78 -2.09
CA LEU A 138 25.59 -14.82 -1.17
C LEU A 138 25.89 -16.24 -0.69
N ALA A 139 24.87 -17.03 -0.33
CA ALA A 139 25.06 -18.43 0.04
C ALA A 139 25.67 -19.26 -1.11
N GLY A 140 25.32 -18.95 -2.36
CA GLY A 140 25.93 -19.54 -3.55
C GLY A 140 27.40 -19.16 -3.69
N VAL A 141 27.74 -17.88 -3.52
CA VAL A 141 29.13 -17.38 -3.56
C VAL A 141 29.98 -18.05 -2.49
N ASP A 142 29.50 -18.12 -1.25
CA ASP A 142 30.22 -18.73 -0.13
C ASP A 142 30.46 -20.24 -0.34
N SER A 143 29.60 -20.92 -1.09
CA SER A 143 29.74 -22.35 -1.38
C SER A 143 30.83 -22.67 -2.40
N VAL A 144 31.18 -21.71 -3.26
CA VAL A 144 32.23 -21.86 -4.27
C VAL A 144 33.52 -21.31 -3.68
N ALA A 145 34.22 -22.14 -2.91
CA ALA A 145 35.36 -21.80 -2.03
C ALA A 145 36.63 -21.24 -2.72
N SER A 146 36.53 -20.69 -3.92
CA SER A 146 37.64 -20.15 -4.70
C SER A 146 37.40 -18.66 -4.95
N GLY A 147 38.26 -17.81 -4.38
CA GLY A 147 38.22 -16.36 -4.60
C GLY A 147 38.06 -16.00 -6.08
N GLY A 148 37.29 -14.96 -6.34
CA GLY A 148 36.91 -14.53 -7.69
C GLY A 148 35.72 -13.58 -7.67
N ASP A 149 35.31 -13.16 -8.86
CA ASP A 149 34.17 -12.29 -9.07
C ASP A 149 32.94 -13.13 -9.47
N ALA A 150 31.85 -12.95 -8.74
CA ALA A 150 30.55 -13.52 -9.04
C ALA A 150 29.59 -12.41 -9.45
N THR A 151 28.94 -12.58 -10.60
CA THR A 151 27.92 -11.64 -11.07
C THR A 151 26.65 -12.39 -11.38
N TRP A 152 25.54 -11.90 -10.84
CA TRP A 152 24.20 -12.36 -11.20
C TRP A 152 23.38 -11.16 -11.65
N SER A 153 22.80 -11.25 -12.84
CA SER A 153 22.00 -10.17 -13.41
C SER A 153 20.63 -10.69 -13.83
N THR A 154 19.64 -9.85 -13.57
CA THR A 154 18.25 -10.01 -14.01
C THR A 154 17.84 -8.77 -14.78
N LEU A 155 16.64 -8.77 -15.37
CA LEU A 155 16.11 -7.59 -16.08
C LEU A 155 15.95 -6.35 -15.17
N PHE A 156 15.94 -6.53 -13.85
CA PHE A 156 15.61 -5.47 -12.88
C PHE A 156 16.77 -5.11 -11.96
N VAL A 157 17.63 -6.08 -11.67
CA VAL A 157 18.66 -5.98 -10.63
C VAL A 157 19.91 -6.70 -11.10
N THR A 158 21.07 -6.08 -10.87
CA THR A 158 22.38 -6.73 -10.99
C THR A 158 23.03 -6.80 -9.62
N MET A 159 23.52 -7.98 -9.26
CA MET A 159 24.26 -8.25 -8.04
C MET A 159 25.66 -8.66 -8.40
N THR A 160 26.65 -8.04 -7.77
CA THR A 160 28.07 -8.36 -7.96
C THR A 160 28.71 -8.59 -6.61
N ALA A 161 29.43 -9.70 -6.47
CA ALA A 161 30.30 -9.97 -5.34
C ALA A 161 31.72 -10.19 -5.86
N SER A 162 32.70 -9.58 -5.18
CA SER A 162 34.11 -9.78 -5.48
C SER A 162 34.84 -10.11 -4.18
N THR A 163 35.56 -11.24 -4.16
CA THR A 163 36.35 -11.67 -3.01
C THR A 163 37.83 -11.48 -3.32
N ALA A 164 38.46 -10.55 -2.63
CA ALA A 164 39.90 -10.31 -2.78
C ALA A 164 40.72 -11.44 -2.14
N PRO A 165 41.96 -11.70 -2.62
CA PRO A 165 42.85 -12.69 -2.02
C PRO A 165 43.17 -12.45 -0.53
N SER A 166 43.04 -11.20 -0.07
CA SER A 166 43.19 -10.79 1.33
C SER A 166 42.03 -11.22 2.24
N GLY A 167 41.00 -11.88 1.70
CA GLY A 167 39.79 -12.28 2.43
C GLY A 167 38.74 -11.19 2.59
N SER A 168 38.95 -10.01 1.99
CA SER A 168 37.94 -8.94 1.98
C SER A 168 36.95 -9.16 0.83
N SER A 169 35.67 -9.23 1.16
CA SER A 169 34.58 -9.33 0.17
C SER A 169 33.91 -7.97 -0.02
N THR A 170 33.60 -7.63 -1.27
CA THR A 170 32.78 -6.47 -1.63
C THR A 170 31.50 -6.96 -2.29
N PHE A 171 30.39 -6.28 -1.99
CA PHE A 171 29.07 -6.61 -2.52
C PHE A 171 28.39 -5.33 -3.01
N ALA A 172 27.82 -5.38 -4.21
CA ALA A 172 27.06 -4.28 -4.77
C ALA A 172 25.76 -4.77 -5.40
N VAL A 173 24.71 -3.95 -5.25
CA VAL A 173 23.40 -4.15 -5.86
C VAL A 173 23.08 -2.92 -6.69
N GLU A 174 22.85 -3.12 -7.98
CA GLU A 174 22.47 -2.08 -8.92
C GLU A 174 21.02 -2.28 -9.34
N LEU A 175 20.20 -1.24 -9.15
CA LEU A 175 18.81 -1.21 -9.59
C LEU A 175 18.73 -0.61 -10.99
N GLN A 176 18.15 -1.36 -11.93
CA GLN A 176 17.96 -0.89 -13.29
C GLN A 176 16.79 0.10 -13.37
N LEU A 177 16.87 1.08 -14.29
CA LEU A 177 15.80 2.06 -14.51
C LEU A 177 14.44 1.39 -14.78
N VAL A 178 14.45 0.23 -15.45
CA VAL A 178 13.25 -0.57 -15.72
C VAL A 178 12.56 -1.01 -14.43
N ALA A 179 13.31 -1.31 -13.36
CA ALA A 179 12.74 -1.67 -12.06
C ALA A 179 11.96 -0.49 -11.44
N LEU A 180 12.48 0.73 -11.55
CA LEU A 180 11.81 1.94 -11.06
C LEU A 180 10.51 2.21 -11.82
N VAL A 181 10.52 2.03 -13.15
CA VAL A 181 9.32 2.18 -13.99
C VAL A 181 8.27 1.12 -13.62
N LEU A 182 8.69 -0.13 -13.37
CA LEU A 182 7.77 -1.18 -12.95
C LEU A 182 7.14 -0.94 -11.58
N LEU A 183 7.86 -0.32 -10.63
CA LEU A 183 7.28 0.10 -9.36
C LEU A 183 6.23 1.22 -9.50
N LEU A 184 6.31 2.02 -10.57
CA LEU A 184 5.31 3.03 -10.88
C LEU A 184 3.99 2.44 -11.41
N VAL A 185 4.01 1.26 -12.03
CA VAL A 185 2.80 0.60 -12.56
C VAL A 185 1.74 0.36 -11.47
N PRO A 186 2.02 -0.29 -10.32
CA PRO A 186 1.02 -0.51 -9.27
C PRO A 186 0.51 0.81 -8.68
N PHE A 187 1.33 1.85 -8.61
CA PHE A 187 0.88 3.19 -8.23
C PHE A 187 -0.18 3.71 -9.20
N LEU A 188 0.10 3.69 -10.51
CA LEU A 188 -0.83 4.18 -11.54
C LEU A 188 -2.12 3.35 -11.59
N LEU A 189 -2.00 2.04 -11.39
CA LEU A 189 -3.13 1.10 -11.25
C LEU A 189 -3.97 1.40 -10.02
N GLY A 190 -3.34 1.60 -8.87
CA GLY A 190 -3.99 1.93 -7.62
C GLY A 190 -4.66 3.31 -7.62
N ALA A 191 -4.00 4.31 -8.21
CA ALA A 191 -4.50 5.67 -8.35
C ALA A 191 -5.63 5.78 -9.38
N ARG A 192 -5.73 4.80 -10.30
CA ARG A 192 -6.69 4.79 -11.42
C ARG A 192 -6.59 6.03 -12.31
N VAL A 193 -5.36 6.41 -12.66
CA VAL A 193 -5.05 7.65 -13.39
C VAL A 193 -5.83 7.78 -14.70
N TRP A 194 -6.19 6.67 -15.36
CA TRP A 194 -7.00 6.69 -16.58
C TRP A 194 -8.36 7.37 -16.42
N ARG A 195 -8.90 7.47 -15.20
CA ARG A 195 -10.16 8.17 -14.93
C ARG A 195 -10.08 9.68 -15.18
N LEU A 196 -8.89 10.29 -15.16
CA LEU A 196 -8.71 11.70 -15.52
C LEU A 196 -9.17 11.99 -16.96
N ARG A 197 -9.04 11.02 -17.87
CA ARG A 197 -9.45 11.20 -19.27
C ARG A 197 -10.96 11.03 -19.48
N ALA A 198 -11.66 10.35 -18.58
CA ALA A 198 -13.09 10.10 -18.71
C ALA A 198 -13.95 11.33 -18.35
N GLY A 199 -13.52 12.13 -17.37
CA GLY A 199 -14.27 13.32 -16.93
C GLY A 199 -14.42 14.41 -17.99
N ASN A 200 -13.43 14.58 -18.87
CA ASN A 200 -13.48 15.62 -19.90
C ASN A 200 -14.45 15.34 -21.06
N ARG A 201 -14.95 14.10 -21.21
CA ARG A 201 -15.91 13.77 -22.28
C ARG A 201 -17.33 14.18 -21.93
N SER A 202 -17.74 14.07 -20.67
CA SER A 202 -19.09 14.42 -20.22
C SER A 202 -19.34 15.93 -20.26
N ASP A 203 -18.36 16.73 -19.87
CA ASP A 203 -18.52 18.20 -19.81
C ASP A 203 -18.54 18.85 -21.21
N ARG A 204 -17.93 18.20 -22.21
CA ARG A 204 -17.98 18.68 -23.61
C ARG A 204 -19.32 18.41 -24.30
N VAL A 205 -20.09 17.43 -23.84
CA VAL A 205 -21.39 17.09 -24.45
C VAL A 205 -22.48 18.03 -23.92
N SER A 206 -22.46 18.38 -22.63
CA SER A 206 -23.42 19.36 -22.07
C SER A 206 -23.19 20.79 -22.56
N ASN A 207 -21.95 21.17 -22.88
CA ASN A 207 -21.63 22.50 -23.40
C ASN A 207 -21.88 22.67 -24.92
N ARG A 208 -22.32 21.62 -25.63
CA ARG A 208 -22.67 21.69 -27.06
C ARG A 208 -24.18 21.81 -27.31
N SER A 209 -25.00 21.71 -26.27
CA SER A 209 -26.46 21.78 -26.34
C SER A 209 -27.03 23.15 -25.95
N HIS A 210 -26.18 24.17 -25.86
CA HIS A 210 -26.53 25.59 -25.70
C HIS A 210 -25.95 26.38 -26.87
#